data_AF-A0A7Z0LFP7-F1
#
_entry.id   AF-A0A7Z0LFP7-F1
#
_cell.length_a   1.000
_cell.length_b   1.000
_cell.length_c   1.000
_cell.angle_alpha   90.00
_cell.angle_beta   90.00
_cell.angle_gamma   90.00
#
_symmetry.space_group_name_H-M   'P 1'
#
loop_
_entity.id
_entity.type
_entity.pdbx_description
1 polymer ?
#
loop_
_entity_poly.entity_id
_entity_poly.type
_entity_poly.pdbx_seq_one_letter_code
_entity_poly.pdbx_strand_id
1 'polypeptide(L)'
;MEFRLNSTGEKLYFGDNENIANIYLLFPKKSDKVQVITKIYVDEQYRGQGIAGKLMATVVEYANKNNIKLEATCPYAISWFEKNNKDK
;
A
#
# COMPACT_ATOMS: atom_id res chain seq x y z
N MET A 1 -15.03 0.99 2.39
CA MET A 1 -14.04 1.72 1.57
C MET A 1 -13.36 0.68 0.70
N GLU A 2 -13.57 0.75 -0.61
CA GLU A 2 -13.02 -0.22 -1.56
C GLU A 2 -11.82 0.41 -2.26
N PHE A 3 -10.65 -0.20 -2.12
CA PHE A 3 -9.43 0.24 -2.81
C PHE A 3 -9.34 -0.45 -4.17
N ARG A 4 -8.89 0.32 -5.17
CA ARG A 4 -8.69 -0.16 -6.53
C ARG A 4 -7.20 -0.30 -6.83
N LEU A 5 -6.85 -1.37 -7.53
CA LEU A 5 -5.51 -1.60 -8.06
C LEU A 5 -5.45 -1.00 -9.48
N ASN A 6 -4.34 -0.35 -9.83
CA ASN A 6 -4.14 0.11 -11.19
C ASN A 6 -3.78 -1.07 -12.13
N SER A 7 -3.80 -0.81 -13.44
CA SER A 7 -3.55 -1.86 -14.45
C SER A 7 -2.16 -2.51 -14.36
N THR A 8 -1.15 -1.82 -13.80
CA THR A 8 0.20 -2.38 -13.65
C THR A 8 0.38 -3.20 -12.36
N GLY A 9 -0.54 -3.09 -11.40
CA GLY A 9 -0.42 -3.75 -10.11
C GLY A 9 0.61 -3.10 -9.17
N GLU A 10 0.92 -1.82 -9.37
CA GLU A 10 1.97 -1.09 -8.64
C GLU A 10 1.42 0.10 -7.83
N LYS A 11 0.12 0.35 -7.94
CA LYS A 11 -0.57 1.43 -7.22
C LYS A 11 -1.94 0.97 -6.74
N LEU A 12 -2.18 1.21 -5.45
CA LEU A 12 -3.45 0.99 -4.77
C LEU A 12 -4.00 2.37 -4.43
N TYR A 13 -5.25 2.64 -4.78
CA TYR A 13 -5.83 3.97 -4.60
C TYR A 13 -7.30 3.91 -4.21
N PHE A 14 -7.82 5.02 -3.69
CA PHE A 14 -9.24 5.21 -3.44
C PHE A 14 -9.77 6.38 -4.26
N GLY A 15 -10.91 6.16 -4.93
CA GLY A 15 -11.55 7.13 -5.82
C GLY A 15 -11.79 6.55 -7.22
N ASP A 16 -12.39 7.36 -8.09
CA ASP A 16 -12.81 6.88 -9.41
C ASP A 16 -11.67 6.81 -10.43
N ASN A 17 -10.66 7.66 -10.28
CA ASN A 17 -9.55 7.77 -11.22
C ASN A 17 -8.23 7.87 -10.45
N GLU A 18 -7.27 7.02 -10.82
CA GLU A 18 -5.98 6.95 -10.16
C GLU A 18 -5.18 8.25 -10.25
N ASN A 19 -5.35 9.05 -11.31
CA ASN A 19 -4.58 10.28 -11.54
C ASN A 19 -5.01 11.43 -10.62
N ILE A 20 -6.25 11.41 -10.15
CA ILE A 20 -6.82 12.41 -9.23
C ILE A 20 -7.07 11.83 -7.84
N ALA A 21 -6.57 10.62 -7.57
CA ALA A 21 -6.79 9.97 -6.28
C ALA A 21 -6.01 10.68 -5.17
N ASN A 22 -6.74 11.17 -4.18
CA ASN A 22 -6.20 11.86 -3.01
C ASN A 22 -5.76 10.90 -1.89
N ILE A 23 -5.92 9.60 -2.11
CA ILE A 23 -5.55 8.53 -1.17
C ILE A 23 -4.95 7.40 -2.01
N TYR A 24 -3.66 7.12 -1.83
CA TYR A 24 -2.98 6.07 -2.58
C TYR A 24 -1.73 5.52 -1.88
N LEU A 25 -1.30 4.35 -2.32
CA LEU A 25 -0.06 3.66 -1.95
C LEU A 25 0.64 3.22 -3.23
N LEU A 26 1.94 3.53 -3.35
CA LEU A 26 2.80 3.13 -4.45
C LEU A 26 3.74 2.01 -4.01
N PHE A 27 3.78 0.95 -4.81
CA PHE A 27 4.55 -0.26 -4.54
C PHE A 27 5.11 -0.89 -5.84
N PRO A 28 6.01 -0.17 -6.56
CA PRO A 28 6.56 -0.63 -7.83
C PRO A 28 7.26 -2.00 -7.74
N LYS A 29 7.27 -2.71 -8.87
CA LYS A 29 7.98 -3.99 -9.01
C LYS A 29 9.50 -3.75 -8.96
N LYS A 30 10.18 -4.47 -8.06
CA LYS A 30 11.64 -4.50 -7.94
C LYS A 30 12.25 -5.72 -8.63
N SER A 31 11.58 -6.86 -8.54
CA SER A 31 11.95 -8.08 -9.27
C SER A 31 10.73 -8.99 -9.43
N ASP A 32 10.89 -10.18 -10.03
CA ASP A 32 9.76 -11.01 -10.46
C ASP A 32 8.69 -11.26 -9.37
N LYS A 33 9.14 -11.49 -8.14
CA LYS A 33 8.29 -11.71 -6.97
C LYS A 33 8.52 -10.72 -5.84
N VAL A 34 9.06 -9.52 -6.14
CA VAL A 34 9.33 -8.51 -5.12
C VAL A 34 8.79 -7.17 -5.56
N GLN A 35 7.99 -6.56 -4.70
CA GLN A 35 7.49 -5.18 -4.83
C GLN A 35 7.92 -4.36 -3.60
N VAL A 36 8.15 -3.06 -3.79
CA VAL A 36 8.69 -2.18 -2.75
C VAL A 36 7.72 -1.04 -2.49
N ILE A 37 7.18 -0.94 -1.28
CA ILE A 37 6.34 0.17 -0.86
C ILE A 37 7.21 1.43 -0.69
N THR A 38 7.04 2.38 -1.60
CA THR A 38 7.85 3.61 -1.67
C THR A 38 7.12 4.84 -1.17
N LYS A 39 5.78 4.87 -1.25
CA LYS A 39 5.01 6.04 -0.85
C LYS A 39 3.60 5.67 -0.43
N ILE A 40 3.13 6.33 0.62
CA ILE A 40 1.73 6.33 1.05
C ILE A 40 1.31 7.78 1.16
N TYR A 41 0.16 8.10 0.59
CA TYR A 41 -0.42 9.43 0.63
C TYR A 41 -1.88 9.34 1.03
N VAL A 42 -2.25 10.15 2.00
CA VAL A 42 -3.63 10.35 2.44
C VAL A 42 -3.80 11.85 2.61
N ASP A 43 -4.71 12.41 1.83
CA ASP A 43 -5.08 13.82 1.92
C ASP A 43 -5.56 14.17 3.33
N GLU A 44 -5.27 15.42 3.75
CA GLU A 44 -5.38 15.87 5.12
C GLU A 44 -6.80 15.73 5.67
N GLN A 45 -7.80 15.95 4.83
CA GLN A 45 -9.21 15.84 5.22
C GLN A 45 -9.62 14.40 5.61
N TYR A 46 -8.83 13.40 5.20
CA TYR A 46 -9.06 11.99 5.48
C TYR A 46 -8.11 11.41 6.53
N ARG A 47 -7.15 12.20 7.03
CA ARG A 47 -6.22 11.75 8.08
C ARG A 47 -6.96 11.52 9.41
N GLY A 48 -6.32 10.80 10.33
CA GLY A 48 -6.90 10.43 11.63
C GLY A 48 -7.89 9.24 11.59
N GLN A 49 -8.26 8.77 10.40
CA GLN A 49 -9.25 7.68 10.24
C GLN A 49 -8.62 6.29 10.03
N GLY A 50 -7.31 6.16 10.21
CA GLY A 50 -6.58 4.89 10.03
C GLY A 50 -6.46 4.40 8.58
N ILE A 51 -6.74 5.25 7.58
CA ILE A 51 -6.78 4.87 6.16
C ILE A 51 -5.42 4.36 5.66
N ALA A 52 -4.32 4.99 6.07
CA ALA A 52 -2.98 4.53 5.70
C ALA A 52 -2.70 3.10 6.21
N GLY A 53 -3.23 2.73 7.37
CA GLY A 53 -3.17 1.35 7.88
C GLY A 53 -4.02 0.38 7.06
N LYS A 54 -5.20 0.83 6.59
CA LYS A 54 -6.06 0.03 5.70
C LYS A 54 -5.39 -0.22 4.34
N LEU A 55 -4.77 0.80 3.75
CA LEU A 55 -3.97 0.66 2.52
C LEU A 55 -2.86 -0.39 2.69
N MET A 56 -2.13 -0.34 3.81
CA MET A 56 -1.09 -1.31 4.14
C MET A 56 -1.63 -2.73 4.27
N ALA A 57 -2.73 -2.92 5.02
CA ALA A 57 -3.35 -4.23 5.15
C ALA A 57 -3.79 -4.79 3.79
N THR A 58 -4.42 -3.96 2.96
CA THR A 58 -4.89 -4.37 1.63
C THR A 58 -3.74 -4.73 0.69
N VAL A 59 -2.63 -3.96 0.66
CA VAL A 59 -1.48 -4.31 -0.19
C VAL A 59 -0.78 -5.59 0.28
N VAL A 60 -0.73 -5.83 1.60
CA VAL A 60 -0.18 -7.08 2.16
C VAL A 60 -1.06 -8.28 1.78
N GLU A 61 -2.38 -8.16 1.90
CA GLU A 61 -3.30 -9.21 1.45
C GLU A 61 -3.15 -9.51 -0.05
N TYR A 62 -3.06 -8.46 -0.88
CA TYR A 62 -2.80 -8.59 -2.30
C TYR A 62 -1.49 -9.35 -2.56
N ALA A 63 -0.40 -8.96 -1.89
CA ALA A 63 0.89 -9.58 -2.09
C ALA A 63 0.90 -11.05 -1.65
N ASN A 64 0.30 -11.37 -0.50
CA ASN A 64 0.16 -12.74 -0.01
C ASN A 64 -0.61 -13.63 -0.99
N LYS A 65 -1.75 -13.13 -1.51
CA LYS A 65 -2.58 -13.87 -2.50
C LYS A 65 -1.83 -14.12 -3.80
N ASN A 66 -0.92 -13.23 -4.19
CA ASN A 66 -0.17 -13.31 -5.44
C ASN A 66 1.25 -13.89 -5.26
N ASN A 67 1.59 -14.37 -4.07
CA ASN A 67 2.93 -14.89 -3.73
C ASN A 67 4.06 -13.88 -4.01
N ILE A 68 3.78 -12.59 -3.76
CA ILE A 68 4.71 -11.47 -3.89
C ILE A 68 5.28 -11.14 -2.52
N LYS A 69 6.59 -10.96 -2.45
CA LYS A 69 7.28 -10.42 -1.28
C LYS A 69 7.21 -8.90 -1.29
N LEU A 70 6.76 -8.30 -0.19
CA LEU A 70 6.79 -6.86 0.00
C LEU A 70 8.05 -6.43 0.77
N GLU A 71 8.69 -5.39 0.27
CA GLU A 71 9.69 -4.61 0.97
C GLU A 71 9.14 -3.20 1.21
N ALA A 72 9.72 -2.46 2.15
CA ALA A 72 9.35 -1.08 2.44
C ALA A 72 10.58 -0.19 2.49
N THR A 73 10.50 0.98 1.87
CA THR A 73 11.54 2.03 1.98
C THR A 73 11.02 3.30 2.62
N CYS A 74 9.70 3.51 2.66
CA CYS A 74 9.15 4.70 3.32
C CYS A 74 9.03 4.49 4.84
N PRO A 75 9.34 5.51 5.67
CA PRO A 75 9.36 5.37 7.13
C PRO A 75 8.03 4.86 7.71
N TYR A 76 6.90 5.29 7.14
CA TYR A 76 5.59 4.85 7.59
C TYR A 76 5.38 3.35 7.37
N ALA A 77 5.70 2.83 6.17
CA ALA A 77 5.50 1.42 5.87
C ALA A 77 6.43 0.54 6.71
N ILE A 78 7.68 0.97 6.93
CA ILE A 78 8.63 0.30 7.83
C ILE A 78 8.03 0.20 9.23
N SER A 79 7.60 1.33 9.83
CA SER A 79 6.99 1.34 11.16
C SER A 79 5.70 0.51 11.22
N TRP A 80 4.92 0.50 10.14
CA TRP A 80 3.71 -0.33 10.08
C TRP A 80 4.07 -1.81 10.08
N PHE A 81 5.07 -2.24 9.31
CA PHE A 81 5.53 -3.63 9.32
C PHE A 81 6.06 -4.04 10.69
N GLU A 82 6.86 -3.20 11.36
CA GLU A 82 7.36 -3.49 12.72
C GLU A 82 6.23 -3.72 13.73
N LYS A 83 5.12 -2.97 13.61
CA LYS A 83 3.97 -3.09 14.50
C LYS A 83 3.04 -4.27 14.16
N ASN A 84 3.04 -4.72 12.91
CA ASN A 84 2.05 -5.69 12.39
C ASN A 84 2.66 -7.04 11.99
N ASN A 85 3.99 -7.18 11.90
CA ASN A 85 4.63 -8.49 11.82
C ASN A 85 4.44 -9.21 13.15
N LYS A 86 3.42 -10.06 13.21
CA LYS A 86 3.21 -11.03 14.29
C LYS A 86 3.97 -12.34 14.09
N ASP A 87 4.68 -12.49 12.97
CA ASP A 87 5.65 -13.57 12.77
C ASP A 87 7.00 -13.14 13.37
N LYS A 88 7.17 -13.49 14.63
CA LYS A 88 8.46 -13.56 15.31
C LYS A 88 8.67 -15.01 15.73
#